data_AF-A0A7K4DVU2-F1
#
_entry.id   AF-A0A7K4DVU2-F1
#
_cell.length_a   1.000
_cell.length_b   1.000
_cell.length_c   1.000
_cell.angle_alpha   90.00
_cell.angle_beta   90.00
_cell.angle_gamma   90.00
#
_symmetry.space_group_name_H-M   'P 1'
#
loop_
_entity.id
_entity.type
_entity.pdbx_description
1 polymer ?
#
loop_
_entity_poly.entity_id
_entity_poly.type
_entity_poly.pdbx_seq_one_letter_code
_entity_poly.pdbx_strand_id
1 'polypeptide(L)' 'MSEQEQIMDNLLNIDLEIIDSIRELHKENWNSDSLKQQVGDLLKIRDEMFEQLMKFSDDSHHCDCGHEHQ' A
#
# COMPACT_ATOMS: atom_id res chain seq x y z
N MET A 1 -5.80 7.79 16.34
CA MET A 1 -5.46 6.95 15.19
C MET A 1 -6.21 5.65 15.33
N SER A 2 -7.20 5.44 14.47
CA SER A 2 -7.82 4.14 14.29
C SER A 2 -6.82 3.17 13.64
N GLU A 3 -7.10 1.87 13.74
CA GLU A 3 -6.30 0.84 13.07
C GLU A 3 -6.30 1.03 11.54
N GLN A 4 -7.43 1.45 10.97
CA GLN A 4 -7.55 1.82 9.56
C GLN A 4 -6.64 3.00 9.18
N GLU A 5 -6.62 4.07 9.98
CA GLU A 5 -5.72 5.22 9.75
C GLU A 5 -4.25 4.79 9.81
N GLN A 6 -3.87 3.91 10.74
CA GLN A 6 -2.50 3.39 10.83
C GLN A 6 -2.12 2.56 9.60
N ILE A 7 -3.04 1.72 9.09
CA ILE A 7 -2.79 0.93 7.88
C ILE A 7 -2.64 1.85 6.66
N MET A 8 -3.46 2.90 6.55
CA MET A 8 -3.32 3.91 5.50
C MET A 8 -1.98 4.65 5.57
N ASP A 9 -1.55 5.07 6.76
CA ASP A 9 -0.25 5.73 6.97
C ASP A 9 0.91 4.81 6.57
N ASN A 10 0.84 3.54 6.96
CA ASN A 10 1.85 2.55 6.60
C ASN A 10 1.88 2.26 5.09
N LEU A 11 0.72 2.19 4.43
CA LEU A 11 0.62 2.05 2.98
C LEU A 11 1.28 3.24 2.27
N LEU A 12 1.00 4.48 2.71
CA LEU A 12 1.65 5.67 2.16
C LEU A 12 3.17 5.60 2.32
N ASN A 13 3.66 5.16 3.48
CA ASN A 13 5.11 5.02 3.71
C ASN A 13 5.75 4.01 2.75
N ILE A 14 5.12 2.85 2.56
CA ILE A 14 5.62 1.82 1.62
C ILE A 14 5.57 2.33 0.18
N ASP A 15 4.49 3.00 -0.23
CA ASP A 15 4.37 3.58 -1.56
C ASP A 15 5.49 4.60 -1.83
N LEU A 16 5.83 5.44 -0.84
CA LEU A 16 6.95 6.37 -0.94
C LEU A 16 8.30 5.65 -1.04
N GLU A 17 8.50 4.57 -0.28
CA GLU A 17 9.73 3.76 -0.34
C GLU A 17 9.89 3.03 -1.69
N ILE A 18 8.78 2.53 -2.26
CA ILE A 18 8.75 1.96 -3.62
C ILE A 18 9.16 3.03 -4.64
N ILE A 19 8.59 4.23 -4.55
CA ILE A 19 8.91 5.33 -5.45
C ILE A 19 10.41 5.67 -5.38
N ASP A 20 10.98 5.73 -4.18
CA ASP A 20 12.40 6.04 -4.01
C ASP A 20 13.30 4.91 -4.53
N SER A 21 12.95 3.65 -4.27
CA SER A 21 13.66 2.48 -4.81
C SER A 21 13.64 2.45 -6.35
N ILE A 22 12.49 2.78 -6.96
CA ILE A 22 12.35 2.88 -8.42
C ILE A 22 13.19 4.05 -8.97
N ARG A 23 13.21 5.20 -8.27
CA ARG A 23 14.06 6.34 -8.67
C ARG A 23 15.54 5.99 -8.63
N GLU A 24 15.99 5.24 -7.63
CA GLU A 24 17.37 4.73 -7.56
C GLU A 24 17.66 3.74 -8.68
N LEU A 25 16.76 2.78 -8.90
CA LEU A 25 16.90 1.80 -9.98
C LEU A 25 16.98 2.49 -11.35
N HIS A 26 16.18 3.54 -11.57
CA HIS A 26 16.25 4.36 -12.77
C HIS A 26 17.60 5.08 -12.92
N LYS A 27 18.17 5.64 -11.84
CA LYS A 27 19.50 6.26 -11.86
C LYS A 27 20.60 5.25 -12.23
N GLU A 28 20.43 3.99 -11.84
CA GLU A 28 21.34 2.89 -12.18
C GLU A 28 21.01 2.21 -13.53
N ASN A 29 20.14 2.82 -14.34
CA ASN A 29 19.71 2.32 -15.64
C ASN A 29 19.15 0.89 -15.56
N TRP A 30 18.38 0.59 -14.50
CA TRP A 30 17.70 -0.69 -14.28
C TRP A 30 18.63 -1.90 -14.17
N ASN A 31 19.91 -1.69 -13.84
CA ASN A 31 20.90 -2.78 -13.83
C ASN A 31 21.05 -3.48 -12.48
N SER A 32 20.58 -2.90 -11.38
CA SER A 32 20.70 -3.51 -10.06
C SER A 32 19.58 -4.51 -9.79
N ASP A 33 19.95 -5.78 -9.75
CA ASP A 33 19.04 -6.87 -9.40
C ASP A 33 18.62 -6.81 -7.93
N SER A 34 19.47 -6.24 -7.06
CA SER A 34 19.13 -6.01 -5.65
C SER A 34 17.98 -5.01 -5.53
N LEU A 35 18.03 -3.90 -6.26
CA LEU A 35 16.96 -2.90 -6.25
C LEU A 35 15.68 -3.43 -6.89
N LYS A 36 15.78 -4.25 -7.94
CA LYS A 36 14.61 -4.95 -8.52
C LYS A 36 13.95 -5.88 -7.50
N GLN A 37 14.76 -6.66 -6.77
CA GLN A 37 14.25 -7.56 -5.74
C GLN A 37 13.57 -6.76 -4.62
N GLN A 38 14.20 -5.69 -4.15
CA GLN A 38 13.63 -4.80 -3.13
C GLN A 38 12.28 -4.22 -3.56
N VAL A 39 12.16 -3.73 -4.80
CA VAL A 39 10.87 -3.24 -5.33
C VAL A 39 9.82 -4.35 -5.33
N GLY A 40 10.20 -5.58 -5.73
CA GLY A 40 9.29 -6.73 -5.70
C GLY A 40 8.83 -7.10 -4.28
N ASP A 41 9.74 -7.07 -3.32
CA ASP A 41 9.44 -7.36 -1.91
C ASP A 41 8.53 -6.28 -1.32
N LEU A 42 8.79 -5.00 -1.59
CA LEU A 42 7.95 -3.89 -1.15
C LEU A 42 6.54 -3.94 -1.75
N LEU A 43 6.41 -4.28 -3.03
CA LEU A 43 5.11 -4.46 -3.68
C LEU A 43 4.30 -5.57 -3.02
N LYS A 44 4.95 -6.68 -2.65
CA LYS A 44 4.29 -7.77 -1.93
C LYS A 44 3.78 -7.32 -0.55
N ILE A 45 4.58 -6.58 0.21
CA ILE A 45 4.16 -6.03 1.50
C ILE A 45 2.98 -5.08 1.31
N ARG A 46 3.05 -4.19 0.31
CA ARG A 46 1.96 -3.26 -0.03
C ARG A 46 0.66 -4.01 -0.30
N ASP A 47 0.71 -5.10 -1.05
CA ASP A 47 -0.47 -5.90 -1.36
C ASP A 47 -1.05 -6.59 -0.12
N GLU A 48 -0.21 -7.18 0.73
CA GLU A 48 -0.62 -7.78 2.00
C GLU A 48 -1.27 -6.75 2.95
N MET A 49 -0.79 -5.51 2.97
CA MET A 49 -1.37 -4.43 3.76
C MET A 49 -2.67 -3.89 3.15
N PHE A 50 -2.77 -3.85 1.83
CA PHE A 50 -4.00 -3.48 1.14
C PHE A 50 -5.11 -4.52 1.37
N GLU A 51 -4.79 -5.81 1.36
CA GLU A 51 -5.74 -6.87 1.72
C GLU A 51 -6.25 -6.71 3.17
N GLN A 52 -5.38 -6.31 4.09
CA GLN A 52 -5.78 -6.00 5.47
C GLN A 52 -6.72 -4.79 5.50
N LEU A 53 -6.40 -3.71 4.79
CA LEU A 53 -7.26 -2.54 4.68
C LEU A 53 -8.65 -2.89 4.11
N MET A 54 -8.70 -3.74 3.08
CA MET A 54 -9.96 -4.18 2.48
C MET A 54 -10.84 -4.98 3.46
N LYS A 55 -10.25 -5.74 4.40
CA LYS A 55 -11.04 -6.41 5.45
C LYS A 55 -11.75 -5.41 6.37
N PHE A 56 -11.11 -4.29 6.70
CA PHE A 56 -11.77 -3.19 7.44
C PHE A 56 -12.87 -2.52 6.62
N SER A 57 -12.74 -2.48 5.28
CA SER A 57 -13.80 -1.96 4.40
C SER A 57 -15.03 -2.87 4.34
N ASP A 58 -14.85 -4.18 4.44
CA ASP A 58 -15.95 -5.16 4.42
C ASP A 58 -16.74 -5.15 5.75
N ASP A 59 -16.05 -4.95 6.88
CA ASP A 59 -16.69 -4.75 8.19
C ASP A 59 -17.41 -3.38 8.31
N SER A 60 -17.14 -2.43 7.41
CA SER A 60 -17.74 -1.08 7.42
C SER A 60 -18.86 -0.88 6.41
N HIS A 61 -19.40 -1.95 5.81
CA HIS A 61 -20.67 -1.92 5.08
C HIS A 61 -21.93 -1.74 5.97
N HIS A 62 -21.76 -1.41 7.25
CA HIS A 62 -22.80 -0.71 8.02
C HIS A 62 -22.55 0.80 7.98
N CYS A 63 -22.58 1.39 6.77
CA CYS A 63 -22.75 2.82 6.64
C CYS A 63 -24.18 3.15 7.11
N ASP A 64 -24.32 3.53 8.38
CA ASP A 64 -25.54 4.15 8.94
C ASP A 64 -25.72 5.59 8.39
N CYS A 65 -25.41 5.79 7.10
CA CYS A 65 -25.53 7.07 6.43
C CYS A 65 -26.95 7.38 5.97
N GLY A 66 -27.95 6.55 6.33
CA GLY A 66 -29.36 6.83 6.10
C GLY A 66 -29.75 7.05 4.63
N HIS A 67 -28.87 6.73 3.68
CA HIS A 67 -29.11 6.87 2.26
C HIS A 67 -29.11 5.49 1.61
N GLU A 68 -30.26 5.13 1.05
CA GLU A 68 -30.36 4.01 0.12
C GLU A 68 -29.47 4.32 -1.09
N HIS A 69 -28.35 3.60 -1.21
CA HIS A 69 -27.54 3.63 -2.42
C HIS A 69 -28.22 2.69 -3.42
N GLN A 70 -28.88 3.28 -4.42
CA GLN A 70 -29.52 2.61 -5.57
C GLN A 70 -28.51 2.26 -6.66
#